data_AF-A0A354BM24-F1
#
_entry.id   AF-A0A354BM24-F1
#
_cell.length_a   1.000
_cell.length_b   1.000
_cell.length_c   1.000
_cell.angle_alpha   90.00
_cell.angle_beta   90.00
_cell.angle_gamma   90.00
#
_symmetry.space_group_name_H-M   'P 1'
#
loop_
_entity.id
_entity.type
_entity.pdbx_description
1 polymer ?
#
loop_
_entity_poly.entity_id
_entity_poly.type
_entity_poly.pdbx_seq_one_letter_code
_entity_poly.pdbx_strand_id
1 'polypeptide(L)'
;ERSIRISEERSVLGKPSKRKGLSYKEQKEWDQIEARILKAEERVGICQASADDPSIASSAVELQERHTALHAAQAEVERLYARWTELEEKRAQAI
;
A
#
# COMPACT_ATOMS: atom_id res chain seq x y z
N GLU A 1 -29.88 -3.85 -0.01
CA GLU A 1 -28.70 -4.72 -0.13
C GLU A 1 -27.36 -3.99 -0.08
N ARG A 2 -26.43 -4.56 0.71
CA ARG A 2 -24.97 -4.37 0.86
C ARG A 2 -24.26 -3.57 -0.25
N SER A 3 -23.76 -2.37 0.03
CA SER A 3 -22.41 -2.09 0.59
C SER A 3 -21.24 -2.65 -0.23
N ILE A 4 -20.99 -2.09 -1.41
CA ILE A 4 -19.67 -2.10 -2.07
C ILE A 4 -19.44 -0.70 -2.64
N ARG A 5 -18.93 0.22 -1.83
CA ARG A 5 -18.30 1.47 -2.31
C ARG A 5 -16.80 1.31 -2.09
N ILE A 6 -16.18 0.53 -2.97
CA ILE A 6 -14.73 0.40 -3.06
C ILE A 6 -14.20 1.68 -3.72
N SER A 7 -13.24 2.30 -3.02
CA SER A 7 -12.23 3.20 -3.57
C SER A 7 -12.71 4.58 -4.04
N GLU A 8 -13.23 5.33 -3.08
CA GLU A 8 -13.18 6.79 -3.11
C GLU A 8 -11.69 7.23 -3.12
N GLU A 9 -11.34 8.03 -4.13
CA GLU A 9 -10.20 8.97 -4.19
C GLU A 9 -8.78 8.43 -4.42
N ARG A 10 -8.42 8.28 -5.71
CA ARG A 10 -7.18 8.89 -6.21
C ARG A 10 -7.23 10.40 -5.93
N SER A 11 -6.78 10.85 -4.77
CA SER A 11 -6.53 12.28 -4.57
C SER A 11 -5.18 12.63 -5.19
N VAL A 12 -5.18 12.77 -6.52
CA VAL A 12 -4.16 13.52 -7.23
C VAL A 12 -4.48 15.01 -7.07
N LEU A 13 -3.50 15.76 -6.57
CA LEU A 13 -3.39 17.22 -6.64
C LEU A 13 -4.37 18.04 -5.79
N GLY A 14 -3.97 18.35 -4.57
CA GLY A 14 -4.47 19.50 -3.83
C GLY A 14 -3.39 20.04 -2.90
N LYS A 15 -2.73 21.15 -3.28
CA LYS A 15 -1.85 21.93 -2.38
C LYS A 15 -2.70 22.38 -1.17
N PRO A 16 -2.53 21.84 0.05
CA PRO A 16 -3.23 22.38 1.20
C PRO A 16 -2.45 23.61 1.66
N SER A 17 -3.11 24.76 1.61
CA SER A 17 -2.65 25.97 2.25
C SER A 17 -2.39 25.72 3.75
N LYS A 18 -1.22 26.18 4.20
CA LYS A 18 -0.67 26.30 5.56
C LYS A 18 -1.65 25.98 6.71
N ARG A 19 -1.96 24.70 6.93
CA ARG A 19 -2.33 24.20 8.25
C ARG A 19 -1.11 23.48 8.79
N LYS A 20 -0.57 23.93 9.92
CA LYS A 20 0.55 23.28 10.60
C LYS A 20 0.01 21.95 11.16
N GLY A 21 0.43 20.81 10.62
CA GLY A 21 0.09 19.49 11.18
C GLY A 21 -0.79 18.60 10.32
N LEU A 22 -0.86 17.34 10.75
CA LEU A 22 -1.78 16.34 10.24
C LEU A 22 -3.22 16.68 10.63
N SER A 23 -4.13 16.55 9.69
CA SER A 23 -5.58 16.56 9.95
C SER A 23 -5.99 15.31 10.75
N TYR A 24 -7.15 15.33 11.41
CA TYR A 24 -7.68 14.17 12.14
C TYR A 24 -7.77 12.90 11.29
N LYS A 25 -8.13 13.04 10.00
CA LYS A 25 -8.15 11.92 9.06
C LYS A 25 -6.75 11.36 8.77
N GLU A 26 -5.77 12.25 8.64
CA GLU A 26 -4.37 11.89 8.38
C GLU A 26 -3.71 11.27 9.61
N GLN A 27 -4.05 11.73 10.81
CA GLN A 27 -3.61 11.11 12.06
C GLN A 27 -4.13 9.68 12.17
N LYS A 28 -5.42 9.46 11.90
CA LYS A 28 -6.00 8.11 11.88
C LYS A 28 -5.37 7.24 10.79
N GLU A 29 -4.97 7.82 9.66
CA GLU A 29 -4.25 7.11 8.60
C GLU A 29 -2.85 6.72 9.08
N TRP A 30 -2.12 7.64 9.71
CA TRP A 30 -0.80 7.40 10.31
C TRP A 30 -0.83 6.24 11.32
N ASP A 31 -1.82 6.21 12.21
CA ASP A 31 -1.93 5.14 13.21
C ASP A 31 -2.21 3.76 12.58
N GLN A 32 -2.74 3.72 11.35
CA GLN A 32 -3.08 2.49 10.64
C GLN A 32 -2.07 2.11 9.56
N ILE A 33 -1.26 3.05 9.06
CA ILE A 33 -0.41 2.83 7.89
C ILE A 33 0.69 1.82 8.18
N GLU A 34 1.24 1.80 9.39
CA GLU A 34 2.21 0.80 9.84
C GLU A 34 1.61 -0.61 9.79
N ALA A 35 0.41 -0.81 10.36
CA ALA A 35 -0.29 -2.09 10.29
C ALA A 35 -0.65 -2.51 8.85
N ARG A 36 -0.90 -1.54 7.96
CA ARG A 36 -1.16 -1.80 6.54
C ARG A 36 0.12 -2.21 5.81
N ILE A 37 1.25 -1.57 6.11
CA ILE A 37 2.58 -1.92 5.57
C ILE A 37 2.91 -3.36 5.95
N LEU A 38 2.82 -3.71 7.25
CA LEU A 38 3.11 -5.07 7.73
C LEU A 38 2.25 -6.13 7.01
N LYS A 39 0.96 -5.87 6.83
CA LYS A 39 0.07 -6.77 6.08
C LYS A 39 0.43 -6.86 4.60
N ALA A 40 0.86 -5.76 3.99
CA ALA A 40 1.27 -5.74 2.59
C ALA A 40 2.60 -6.51 2.41
N GLU A 41 3.54 -6.36 3.33
CA GLU A 41 4.80 -7.11 3.36
C GLU A 41 4.57 -8.62 3.57
N GLU A 42 3.67 -8.99 4.48
CA GLU A 42 3.26 -10.40 4.66
C GLU A 42 2.69 -10.98 3.36
N ARG A 43 1.84 -10.22 2.66
CA ARG A 43 1.30 -10.64 1.36
C ARG A 43 2.39 -10.79 0.31
N VAL A 44 3.39 -9.90 0.27
CA VAL A 44 4.55 -10.06 -0.61
C VAL A 44 5.27 -11.36 -0.30
N GLY A 45 5.50 -11.68 0.97
CA GLY A 45 6.12 -12.94 1.38
C GLY A 45 5.33 -14.17 0.93
N ILE A 46 4.00 -14.17 1.08
CA ILE A 46 3.13 -15.26 0.62
C ILE A 46 3.17 -15.40 -0.91
N CYS A 47 3.09 -14.29 -1.64
CA CYS A 47 3.16 -14.28 -3.10
C CYS A 47 4.54 -14.75 -3.60
N GLN A 48 5.61 -14.35 -2.92
CA GLN A 48 6.98 -14.76 -3.24
C GLN A 48 7.15 -16.26 -3.02
N ALA A 49 6.74 -16.79 -1.86
CA ALA A 49 6.81 -18.21 -1.57
C ALA A 49 5.98 -19.04 -2.57
N SER A 50 4.85 -18.49 -3.02
CA SER A 50 4.04 -19.12 -4.07
C SER A 50 4.73 -19.02 -5.45
N ALA A 51 5.40 -17.93 -5.78
CA ALA A 51 6.11 -17.78 -7.05
C ALA A 51 7.36 -18.67 -7.14
N ASP A 52 8.04 -18.89 -6.01
CA ASP A 52 9.24 -19.74 -5.91
C ASP A 52 8.93 -21.25 -5.82
N ASP A 53 7.65 -21.61 -5.81
CA ASP A 53 7.20 -23.00 -5.76
C ASP A 53 7.59 -23.74 -7.06
N PRO A 54 8.49 -24.74 -7.00
CA PRO A 54 8.95 -25.44 -8.19
C PRO A 54 7.85 -26.24 -8.90
N SER A 55 6.70 -26.50 -8.24
CA SER A 55 5.58 -27.21 -8.84
C SER A 55 4.89 -26.44 -9.97
N ILE A 56 5.02 -25.10 -9.99
CA ILE A 56 4.46 -24.25 -11.05
C ILE A 56 5.48 -23.82 -12.11
N ALA A 57 6.75 -24.14 -11.93
CA ALA A 57 7.81 -23.80 -12.88
C ALA A 57 7.58 -24.41 -14.27
N SER A 58 6.79 -25.50 -14.35
CA SER A 58 6.36 -26.16 -15.58
C SER A 58 5.22 -25.45 -16.32
N SER A 59 4.54 -24.48 -15.69
CA SER A 59 3.43 -23.72 -16.28
C SER A 59 3.79 -22.24 -16.40
N ALA A 60 4.20 -21.82 -17.61
CA ALA A 60 4.57 -20.44 -17.89
C ALA A 60 3.45 -19.43 -17.59
N VAL A 61 2.19 -19.83 -17.76
CA VAL A 61 1.02 -18.98 -17.47
C VAL A 61 0.86 -18.79 -15.96
N GLU A 62 0.89 -19.87 -15.18
CA GLU A 62 0.78 -19.77 -13.72
C GLU A 62 1.96 -18.99 -13.12
N LEU A 63 3.17 -19.21 -13.64
CA LEU A 63 4.35 -18.45 -13.23
C LEU A 63 4.14 -16.94 -13.48
N GLN A 64 3.71 -16.55 -14.67
CA GLN A 64 3.43 -15.15 -14.99
C GLN A 64 2.35 -14.55 -14.08
N GLU A 65 1.28 -15.28 -13.79
CA GLU A 65 0.21 -14.82 -12.90
C GLU A 65 0.72 -14.62 -11.46
N ARG A 66 1.51 -15.56 -10.92
CA ARG A 66 2.10 -15.45 -9.58
C ARG A 66 3.09 -14.30 -9.48
N HIS A 67 3.95 -14.11 -10.48
CA HIS A 67 4.85 -12.97 -10.56
C HIS A 67 4.09 -11.63 -10.68
N THR A 68 2.99 -11.60 -11.43
CA THR A 68 2.16 -10.39 -11.54
C THR A 68 1.50 -10.06 -10.20
N ALA A 69 1.01 -11.07 -9.47
CA ALA A 69 0.46 -10.89 -8.13
C ALA A 69 1.52 -10.42 -7.13
N LEU A 70 2.74 -10.96 -7.20
CA LEU A 70 3.88 -10.53 -6.41
C LEU A 70 4.22 -9.06 -6.68
N HIS A 71 4.39 -8.67 -7.95
CA HIS A 71 4.66 -7.27 -8.31
C HIS A 71 3.55 -6.32 -7.85
N ALA A 72 2.28 -6.74 -7.94
CA ALA A 72 1.16 -5.95 -7.45
C ALA A 72 1.19 -5.76 -5.93
N ALA A 73 1.60 -6.79 -5.17
CA ALA A 73 1.78 -6.71 -3.73
C ALA A 73 2.98 -5.81 -3.36
N GLN A 74 4.11 -5.94 -4.05
CA GLN A 74 5.29 -5.09 -3.85
C GLN A 74 4.98 -3.62 -4.12
N ALA A 75 4.27 -3.34 -5.22
CA ALA A 75 3.84 -1.98 -5.55
C ALA A 75 2.87 -1.40 -4.50
N GLU A 76 2.09 -2.23 -3.80
CA GLU A 76 1.25 -1.76 -2.68
C GLU A 76 2.11 -1.36 -1.47
N VAL A 77 3.13 -2.15 -1.13
CA VAL A 77 4.10 -1.81 -0.07
C VAL A 77 4.76 -0.46 -0.38
N GLU A 78 5.27 -0.29 -1.61
CA GLU A 78 5.88 0.97 -2.05
C GLU A 78 4.91 2.16 -1.96
N ARG A 79 3.66 1.99 -2.40
CA ARG A 79 2.62 3.04 -2.28
C ARG A 79 2.37 3.41 -0.82
N LEU A 80 2.32 2.43 0.08
CA LEU A 80 2.10 2.66 1.51
C LEU A 80 3.29 3.37 2.15
N TYR A 81 4.52 3.01 1.82
CA TYR A 81 5.72 3.71 2.28
C TYR A 81 5.81 5.14 1.74
N ALA A 82 5.49 5.37 0.47
CA ALA A 82 5.43 6.71 -0.10
C ALA A 82 4.41 7.58 0.64
N ARG A 83 3.23 7.03 0.92
CA ARG A 83 2.19 7.71 1.69
C ARG A 83 2.61 7.98 3.14
N TRP A 84 3.30 7.04 3.79
CA TRP A 84 3.85 7.24 5.13
C TRP A 84 4.86 8.37 5.15
N THR A 85 5.75 8.43 4.15
CA THR A 85 6.73 9.53 4.00
C THR A 85 6.04 10.88 3.85
N GLU A 86 5.00 11.00 3.00
CA GLU A 86 4.23 12.24 2.87
C GLU A 86 3.60 12.69 4.21
N LEU A 87 3.07 11.74 4.99
CA LEU A 87 2.48 12.03 6.29
C LEU A 87 3.56 12.45 7.30
N GLU A 88 4.72 11.80 7.29
CA GLU A 88 5.85 12.16 8.14
C GLU A 88 6.32 13.58 7.83
N GLU A 89 6.51 13.92 6.54
CA GLU A 89 6.91 15.26 6.10
C GLU A 89 5.93 16.34 6.55
N LYS A 90 4.62 16.10 6.40
CA LYS A 90 3.57 17.02 6.88
C LYS A 90 3.60 17.20 8.39
N ARG A 91 3.88 16.13 9.13
CA ARG A 91 4.03 16.16 10.59
C ARG A 91 5.31 16.91 10.99
N ALA A 92 6.41 16.70 10.29
CA ALA A 92 7.68 17.39 10.54
C ALA A 92 7.58 18.90 10.25
N GLN A 93 6.86 19.31 9.20
CA GLN A 93 6.60 20.72 8.87
C GLN A 93 5.65 21.44 9.85
N ALA A 94 5.02 20.70 10.75
CA ALA A 94 4.11 21.23 11.75
C ALA A 94 4.80 21.70 13.04
N ILE A 95 5.98 21.14 13.30
CA ILE A 95 6.86 21.46 14.43
C ILE A 95 7.64 22.73 14.09
#